data_AF-A0A9D0VGE2-F1
#
_entry.id   AF-A0A9D0VGE2-F1
#
_cell.length_a   1.000
_cell.length_b   1.000
_cell.length_c   1.000
_cell.angle_alpha   90.00
_cell.angle_beta   90.00
_cell.angle_gamma   90.00
#
_symmetry.space_group_name_H-M   'P 1'
#
loop_
_entity.id
_entity.type
_entity.pdbx_description
1 polymer ?
#
loop_
_entity_poly.entity_id
_entity_poly.type
_entity_poly.pdbx_seq_one_letter_code
_entity_poly.pdbx_strand_id
1 'polypeptide(L)'
;TTYNNITLERGFTASEDLWKWRKNIEDGIIDRRSGTITMLDQDMSTVVKQYNFYEAWPCKWSVPDHDSESSAVAIESCELCVEKVEQA
;
A
#
# COMPACT_ATOMS: atom_id res chain seq x y z
N THR A 1 18.29 0.53 -12.58
CA THR A 1 17.15 -0.40 -12.58
C THR A 1 15.95 0.36 -12.07
N THR A 2 14.95 0.62 -12.91
CA THR A 2 13.71 1.30 -12.52
C THR A 2 12.73 0.26 -12.01
N TYR A 3 12.36 0.34 -10.74
CA TYR A 3 11.29 -0.48 -10.16
C TYR A 3 9.97 0.27 -10.31
N ASN A 4 8.90 -0.46 -10.63
CA ASN A 4 7.57 0.13 -10.71
C ASN A 4 7.02 0.41 -9.31
N ASN A 5 6.22 1.46 -9.20
CA ASN A 5 5.46 1.75 -7.99
C ASN A 5 4.48 0.61 -7.71
N ILE A 6 4.26 0.35 -6.43
CA ILE A 6 3.31 -0.65 -5.95
C ILE A 6 2.01 0.09 -5.62
N THR A 7 0.95 -0.21 -6.37
CA THR A 7 -0.39 0.32 -6.05
C THR A 7 -1.13 -0.70 -5.20
N LEU A 8 -1.59 -0.28 -4.02
CA LEU A 8 -2.42 -1.06 -3.11
C LEU A 8 -3.79 -0.42 -3.01
N GLU A 9 -4.83 -1.23 -3.20
CA GLU A 9 -6.23 -0.82 -3.06
C GLU A 9 -6.86 -1.60 -1.91
N ARG A 10 -7.52 -0.88 -1.00
CA ARG A 10 -8.15 -1.47 0.18
C ARG A 10 -9.52 -0.83 0.41
N GLY A 11 -10.44 -1.58 1.00
CA GLY A 11 -11.67 -1.00 1.55
C GLY A 11 -11.35 -0.04 2.70
N PHE A 12 -12.02 1.11 2.71
CA PHE A 12 -11.87 2.14 3.72
C PHE A 12 -12.13 1.55 5.12
N THR A 13 -11.05 1.43 5.89
CA THR A 13 -11.07 0.80 7.22
C THR A 13 -10.75 1.85 8.28
N ALA A 14 -11.19 1.64 9.53
CA ALA A 14 -10.89 2.53 10.66
C ALA A 14 -9.40 2.60 11.06
N SER A 15 -8.49 1.93 10.35
CA SER A 15 -7.05 1.96 10.62
C SER A 15 -6.45 3.23 10.03
N GLU A 16 -6.05 4.14 10.91
CA GLU A 16 -5.40 5.40 10.57
C GLU A 16 -3.89 5.24 10.31
N ASP A 17 -3.34 4.03 10.36
CA ASP A 17 -1.89 3.80 10.31
C ASP A 17 -1.26 4.31 9.00
N LEU A 18 -1.92 4.05 7.87
CA LEU A 18 -1.51 4.56 6.56
C LEU A 18 -1.62 6.08 6.47
N TRP A 19 -2.68 6.65 7.06
CA TRP A 19 -2.89 8.10 7.10
C TRP A 19 -1.82 8.79 7.94
N LYS A 20 -1.52 8.26 9.14
CA LYS A 20 -0.44 8.76 10.01
C LYS A 20 0.91 8.64 9.33
N TRP A 21 1.16 7.53 8.64
CA TRP A 21 2.39 7.32 7.89
C TRP A 21 2.56 8.36 6.77
N ARG A 22 1.52 8.59 5.96
CA ARG A 22 1.49 9.64 4.95
C ARG A 22 1.75 11.02 5.58
N LYS A 23 1.03 11.35 6.67
CA LYS A 23 1.15 12.63 7.36
C LYS A 23 2.57 12.87 7.88
N ASN A 24 3.24 11.84 8.42
CA ASN A 24 4.62 11.95 8.86
C ASN A 24 5.55 12.35 7.71
N ILE A 25 5.37 11.76 6.52
CA ILE A 25 6.17 12.09 5.35
C ILE A 25 5.87 13.51 4.84
N GLU A 26 4.60 13.92 4.84
CA GLU A 26 4.20 15.30 4.52
C GLU A 26 4.79 16.32 5.51
N ASP A 27 4.94 15.96 6.79
CA ASP A 27 5.58 16.77 7.83
C ASP A 27 7.12 16.82 7.71
N GLY A 28 7.70 16.08 6.75
CA GLY A 28 9.14 16.01 6.51
C GLY A 28 9.86 14.93 7.32
N ILE A 29 9.13 14.07 8.02
CA ILE A 29 9.68 12.91 8.72
C ILE A 29 9.87 11.79 7.70
N ILE A 30 11.13 11.43 7.45
CA ILE A 30 11.49 10.36 6.52
C ILE A 30 11.14 9.00 7.16
N ASP A 31 9.90 8.55 6.98
CA ASP A 31 9.44 7.23 7.43
C ASP A 31 9.40 6.27 6.23
N ARG A 32 10.53 5.65 5.91
CA ARG A 32 10.62 4.64 4.84
C ARG A 32 10.34 3.26 5.41
N ARG A 33 9.43 2.51 4.81
CA ARG A 33 9.02 1.18 5.30
C ARG A 33 9.39 0.08 4.33
N SER A 34 9.96 -0.99 4.85
CA SER A 34 10.19 -2.22 4.09
C SER A 34 9.09 -3.21 4.41
N GLY A 35 8.74 -4.06 3.46
CA GLY A 35 7.68 -5.03 3.64
C GLY A 35 7.75 -6.16 2.63
N THR A 36 6.84 -7.10 2.82
CA THR A 36 6.79 -8.32 2.03
C THR A 36 5.37 -8.55 1.54
N ILE A 37 5.22 -8.74 0.24
CA ILE A 37 3.99 -9.16 -0.41
C ILE A 37 4.08 -10.65 -0.64
N THR A 38 3.31 -11.41 0.14
CA THR A 38 3.24 -12.86 0.05
C THR A 38 1.97 -13.26 -0.70
N MET A 39 2.13 -13.90 -1.85
CA MET A 39 1.03 -14.50 -2.58
C MET A 39 0.76 -15.90 -2.02
N LEU A 40 -0.42 -16.08 -1.45
CA LEU A 40 -0.86 -17.35 -0.88
C LEU A 40 -1.67 -18.14 -1.92
N ASP A 41 -1.59 -19.47 -1.84
CA ASP A 41 -2.42 -20.39 -2.61
C ASP A 41 -3.85 -20.45 -2.05
N GLN A 42 -4.77 -21.19 -2.70
CA GLN A 42 -6.17 -21.31 -2.27
C GLN A 42 -6.32 -21.89 -0.85
N ASP A 43 -5.34 -22.66 -0.40
CA ASP A 43 -5.28 -23.23 0.96
C ASP A 43 -4.89 -22.18 2.03
N MET A 44 -4.56 -20.95 1.61
CA MET A 44 -4.20 -19.82 2.47
C MET A 44 -2.94 -20.04 3.33
N SER A 45 -2.26 -21.18 3.16
CA SER A 45 -1.08 -21.61 3.90
C SER A 45 0.17 -21.76 3.03
N THR A 46 0.00 -22.12 1.75
CA THR A 46 1.13 -22.31 0.83
C THR A 46 1.53 -20.98 0.20
N VAL A 47 2.77 -20.56 0.37
CA VAL A 47 3.32 -19.37 -0.29
C VAL A 47 3.69 -19.74 -1.73
N VAL A 48 2.97 -19.16 -2.69
CA VAL A 48 3.21 -19.37 -4.13
C VAL A 48 4.37 -18.49 -4.60
N LYS A 49 4.38 -17.21 -4.18
CA LYS A 49 5.43 -16.24 -4.49
C LYS A 49 5.57 -15.22 -3.38
N GLN A 50 6.79 -14.74 -3.18
CA GLN A 50 7.07 -13.68 -2.23
C GLN A 50 7.83 -12.55 -2.93
N TYR A 51 7.37 -11.32 -2.72
CA TYR A 51 8.05 -10.10 -3.19
C TYR A 51 8.42 -9.25 -1.99
N ASN A 52 9.71 -9.05 -1.76
CA ASN A 52 10.22 -8.16 -0.74
C ASN A 52 10.47 -6.80 -1.35
N PHE A 53 9.92 -5.75 -0.74
CA PHE A 53 10.19 -4.37 -1.10
C PHE A 53 10.90 -3.65 0.04
N TYR A 54 11.86 -2.80 -0.32
CA TYR A 54 12.65 -2.03 0.63
C TYR A 54 12.47 -0.55 0.40
N GLU A 55 12.50 0.19 1.52
CA GLU A 55 12.46 1.65 1.53
C GLU A 55 11.26 2.23 0.76
N ALA A 56 10.05 1.71 1.00
CA ALA A 56 8.84 2.23 0.40
C ALA A 56 8.36 3.52 1.09
N TRP A 57 7.72 4.40 0.33
CA TRP A 57 6.94 5.54 0.85
C TRP A 57 5.69 5.81 -0.01
N PRO A 58 4.57 6.27 0.59
CA PRO A 58 3.39 6.70 -0.14
C PRO A 58 3.71 7.93 -0.99
N CYS A 59 3.58 7.79 -2.32
CA CYS A 59 3.72 8.90 -3.26
C CYS A 59 2.36 9.49 -3.66
N LYS A 60 1.30 8.69 -3.63
CA LYS A 60 -0.05 9.13 -3.98
C LYS A 60 -1.10 8.43 -3.13
N TRP A 61 -2.11 9.18 -2.73
CA TRP A 61 -3.25 8.67 -1.98
C TRP A 61 -4.55 9.18 -2.62
N SER A 62 -5.42 8.27 -3.05
CA SER A 62 -6.76 8.60 -3.50
C SER A 62 -7.77 8.10 -2.48
N VAL A 63 -8.56 9.03 -1.96
CA VAL A 63 -9.72 8.71 -1.13
C VAL A 63 -10.91 8.35 -2.02
N PRO A 64 -11.83 7.51 -1.55
CA PRO A 64 -13.06 7.25 -2.27
C PRO A 64 -13.89 8.53 -2.41
N ASP A 65 -14.59 8.65 -3.53
CA ASP A 65 -15.56 9.72 -3.75
C ASP A 65 -16.69 9.57 -2.73
N HIS A 66 -16.90 10.63 -1.95
CA HIS A 66 -17.86 10.63 -0.84
C HIS A 66 -19.25 11.00 -1.39
N ASP A 67 -19.81 10.10 -2.18
CA ASP A 67 -21.14 10.27 -2.75
C ASP A 67 -22.22 9.74 -1.78
N SER A 68 -23.22 10.57 -1.49
CA SER A 68 -24.29 10.21 -0.54
C SER A 68 -25.42 9.39 -1.17
N GLU A 69 -25.44 9.28 -2.50
CA GLU A 69 -26.49 8.62 -3.28
C GLU A 69 -26.07 7.19 -3.68
N SER A 70 -24.77 6.95 -3.80
CA SER A 70 -24.17 5.68 -4.18
C SER A 70 -23.84 4.80 -2.97
N SER A 71 -24.44 3.60 -2.89
CA SER A 71 -24.07 2.54 -1.94
C SER A 71 -22.75 1.84 -2.31
N ALA A 72 -21.81 2.53 -2.94
CA ALA A 72 -20.52 1.97 -3.35
C ALA A 72 -19.61 1.76 -2.15
N VAL A 73 -18.86 0.65 -2.16
CA VAL A 73 -17.84 0.40 -1.14
C VAL A 73 -16.75 1.46 -1.30
N ALA A 74 -16.51 2.22 -0.23
CA ALA A 74 -15.44 3.18 -0.15
C ALA A 74 -14.08 2.44 -0.30
N ILE A 75 -13.41 2.60 -1.45
CA ILE A 75 -12.08 2.03 -1.70
C ILE A 75 -11.05 3.16 -1.65
N GLU A 76 -10.07 3.00 -0.78
CA GLU A 76 -8.86 3.84 -0.71
C GLU A 76 -7.77 3.22 -1.59
N SER A 77 -7.12 4.03 -2.42
CA SER A 77 -5.96 3.60 -3.22
C SER A 77 -4.71 4.35 -2.79
N CYS A 78 -3.65 3.59 -2.49
CA CYS A 78 -2.35 4.11 -2.08
C CYS A 78 -1.29 3.62 -3.07
N GLU A 79 -0.57 4.56 -3.67
CA GLU A 79 0.59 4.25 -4.48
C GLU A 79 1.85 4.41 -3.64
N LEU A 80 2.65 3.34 -3.58
CA LEU A 80 3.91 3.26 -2.87
C LEU A 80 5.05 3.29 -3.89
N CYS A 81 5.93 4.28 -3.75
CA CYS A 81 7.19 4.28 -4.48
C CYS A 81 8.20 3.44 -3.69
N VAL A 82 8.93 2.57 -4.38
CA VAL A 82 9.88 1.62 -3.77
C VAL A 82 11.24 1.74 -4.45
N GLU A 83 12.32 1.71 -3.67
CA GLU A 83 13.68 1.77 -4.22
C GLU A 83 14.20 0.41 -4.67
N LYS A 84 13.72 -0.66 -4.04
CA LYS A 84 14.15 -2.02 -4.37
C LYS A 84 13.00 -3.00 -4.22
N VAL A 85 12.78 -3.81 -5.25
CA VAL A 85 11.92 -5.00 -5.21
C VAL A 85 12.76 -6.22 -5.56
N GLU A 86 12.69 -7.23 -4.70
CA GLU A 86 13.34 -8.52 -4.87
C GLU A 86 12.27 -9.62 -4.78
N GLN A 87 12.24 -10.50 -5.78
CA GLN A 87 11.47 -11.72 -5.70
C GLN A 87 12.28 -12.75 -4.89
N ALA A 88 11.68 -13.32 -3.85
CA ALA A 88 12.25 -14.41 -3.06
C ALA A 88 11.76 -15.77 -3.57
#